data_AF-A0A2A2PZC6-F1
#
_entry.id   AF-A0A2A2PZC6-F1
#
_cell.length_a   1.000
_cell.length_b   1.000
_cell.length_c   1.000
_cell.angle_alpha   90.00
_cell.angle_beta   90.00
_cell.angle_gamma   90.00
#
_symmetry.space_group_name_H-M   'P 1'
#
loop_
_entity.id
_entity.type
_entity.pdbx_description
1 polymer ?
#
loop_
_entity_poly.entity_id
_entity_poly.type
_entity_poly.pdbx_seq_one_letter_code
_entity_poly.pdbx_strand_id
1 'polypeptide(L)'
;MPLIFANPAGLWALLGIPMILLIHFLQRESKKIPVSTLFLLDALDRESVKGRRFERLLPSVPLWLQLLGVLLFAWLLSEPRWTTNQSVQRIVLVLDNTASMEAFREALSESLDRELPRLTRFVDSTEFTVLESSISGATLYRGTSIPELREALESWRPGSGGHSFEQSIRVGRGIAGSEGILILVTDHPDVRLPYGALRLSVGRPIDNVGFTGWRVDDEIGKKVWSATLRNYSKIPQTRSWFLGSEGHRTEARPVELAAGATLTLKGEFPEGSDRVTLLLTPDRFTRDDRLDLLTPSPKALLVSRTNDPDIEPVMTGLIASLENIFQARAEETPDFWFASYDP
;
A
#
# COMPACT_ATOMS: atom_id res chain seq x y z
N MET A 1 1.00 17.43 29.12
CA MET A 1 0.60 16.02 28.95
C MET A 1 -0.62 15.76 29.83
N PRO A 2 -1.80 15.47 29.27
CA PRO A 2 -2.96 15.12 30.07
C PRO A 2 -2.73 13.76 30.75
N LEU A 3 -2.83 13.76 32.07
CA LEU A 3 -2.76 12.56 32.92
C LEU A 3 -4.17 11.99 33.05
N ILE A 4 -4.36 10.72 32.69
CA ILE A 4 -5.63 10.01 32.88
C ILE A 4 -5.40 8.88 33.87
N PHE A 5 -6.30 8.74 34.85
CA PHE A 5 -6.31 7.61 35.78
C PHE A 5 -7.19 6.52 35.20
N ALA A 6 -6.62 5.34 34.88
CA ALA A 6 -7.39 4.22 34.34
C ALA A 6 -8.36 3.64 35.38
N ASN A 7 -8.03 3.78 36.68
CA ASN A 7 -8.89 3.39 37.78
C ASN A 7 -8.99 4.52 38.82
N PRO A 8 -9.95 5.47 38.68
CA PRO A 8 -10.09 6.56 39.63
C PRO A 8 -10.42 6.10 41.05
N ALA A 9 -10.96 4.88 41.22
CA ALA A 9 -11.21 4.31 42.54
C ALA A 9 -9.93 3.97 43.31
N GLY A 10 -8.78 3.85 42.63
CA GLY A 10 -7.48 3.67 43.30
C GLY A 10 -7.10 4.83 44.23
N LEU A 11 -7.66 6.03 44.01
CA LEU A 11 -7.46 7.19 44.89
C LEU A 11 -8.08 7.01 46.27
N TRP A 12 -9.06 6.10 46.45
CA TRP A 12 -9.63 5.79 47.77
C TRP A 12 -8.57 5.25 48.74
N ALA A 13 -7.47 4.66 48.23
CA ALA A 13 -6.34 4.23 49.05
C ALA A 13 -5.71 5.37 49.85
N LEU A 14 -5.86 6.64 49.42
CA LEU A 14 -5.40 7.81 50.17
C LEU A 14 -6.09 7.97 51.54
N LEU A 15 -7.26 7.36 51.75
CA LEU A 15 -7.88 7.29 53.09
C LEU A 15 -7.04 6.49 54.10
N GLY A 16 -6.04 5.73 53.63
CA GLY A 16 -5.04 5.11 54.50
C GLY A 16 -4.22 6.14 55.29
N ILE A 17 -3.99 7.34 54.73
CA ILE A 17 -3.25 8.42 55.39
C ILE A 17 -3.93 8.88 56.69
N PRO A 18 -5.21 9.35 56.68
CA PRO A 18 -5.88 9.74 57.90
C PRO A 18 -6.05 8.57 58.88
N MET A 19 -6.20 7.33 58.39
CA MET A 19 -6.27 6.14 59.24
C MET A 19 -4.96 5.90 60.01
N ILE A 20 -3.81 5.94 59.33
CA ILE A 20 -2.50 5.78 59.97
C ILE A 20 -2.25 6.90 60.98
N LEU A 21 -2.58 8.14 60.63
CA LEU A 21 -2.48 9.27 61.55
C LEU A 21 -3.37 9.07 62.78
N LEU A 22 -4.61 8.61 62.61
CA LEU A 22 -5.54 8.35 63.71
C LEU A 22 -5.01 7.28 64.67
N ILE A 23 -4.46 6.18 64.13
CA ILE A 23 -3.83 5.12 64.94
C ILE A 23 -2.58 5.65 65.63
N HIS A 24 -1.80 6.48 64.96
CA HIS A 24 -0.61 7.10 65.55
C HIS A 24 -0.98 8.05 66.70
N PHE A 25 -2.11 8.76 66.60
CA PHE A 25 -2.65 9.58 67.69
C PHE A 25 -3.25 8.74 68.82
N LEU A 26 -3.70 7.50 68.54
CA LEU A 26 -4.19 6.56 69.54
C LEU A 26 -3.05 5.86 70.29
N GLN A 27 -1.97 6.58 70.59
CA GLN A 27 -0.93 6.08 71.47
C GLN A 27 -1.48 5.96 72.90
N ARG A 28 -1.39 4.73 73.41
CA ARG A 28 -1.97 4.29 74.66
C ARG A 28 -1.29 4.99 75.84
N GLU A 29 -2.06 5.48 76.79
CA GLU A 29 -1.54 5.96 78.08
C GLU A 29 -0.67 4.88 78.72
N SER A 30 0.62 5.17 78.88
CA SER A 30 1.54 4.37 79.69
C SER A 30 0.98 4.28 81.11
N LYS A 31 0.59 3.08 81.53
CA LYS A 31 0.15 2.82 82.90
C LYS A 31 1.38 2.90 83.80
N LYS A 32 1.35 3.84 84.74
CA LYS A 32 2.35 3.94 85.80
C LYS A 32 2.17 2.75 86.74
N ILE A 33 3.12 1.82 86.72
CA ILE A 33 3.16 0.70 87.67
C ILE A 33 4.15 1.12 88.77
N PRO A 34 3.73 1.17 90.06
CA PRO A 34 4.65 1.43 91.15
C PRO A 34 5.58 0.22 91.32
N VAL A 35 6.88 0.43 91.10
CA VAL A 35 7.92 -0.56 91.37
C VAL A 35 8.89 0.01 92.39
N SER A 36 9.22 -0.78 93.42
CA SER A 36 10.10 -0.39 94.52
C SER A 36 11.58 -0.32 94.14
N THR A 37 11.93 -0.74 92.92
CA THR A 37 13.30 -0.82 92.40
C THR A 37 13.57 0.24 91.32
N LEU A 38 13.07 1.47 91.50
CA LEU A 38 13.26 2.57 90.54
C LEU A 38 14.75 2.86 90.26
N PHE A 39 15.61 2.62 91.26
CA PHE A 39 17.07 2.80 91.18
C PHE A 39 17.75 1.90 90.13
N LEU A 40 17.23 0.70 89.87
CA LEU A 40 17.78 -0.20 88.83
C LEU A 40 17.38 0.21 87.41
N LEU A 41 16.32 1.01 87.27
CA LEU A 41 15.75 1.44 85.99
C LEU A 41 16.27 2.81 85.51
N ASP A 42 16.92 3.59 86.38
CA ASP A 42 17.47 4.92 86.03
C ASP A 42 18.71 4.83 85.11
N ALA A 43 19.27 3.61 84.95
CA ALA A 43 20.39 3.31 84.04
C ALA A 43 19.94 2.89 82.62
N LEU A 44 18.64 2.75 82.38
CA LEU A 44 18.07 2.51 81.05
C LEU A 44 17.57 3.85 80.49
N ASP A 45 17.91 4.15 79.24
CA ASP A 45 17.50 5.39 78.57
C ASP A 45 15.99 5.59 78.69
N ARG A 46 15.61 6.79 79.14
CA ARG A 46 14.22 7.15 79.42
C ARG A 46 13.43 7.18 78.12
N GLU A 47 12.66 6.13 77.85
CA GLU A 47 11.58 6.22 76.87
C GLU A 47 10.57 7.27 77.32
N SER A 48 10.25 8.19 76.40
CA SER A 48 9.55 9.43 76.65
C SER A 48 8.20 9.21 77.35
N VAL A 49 8.17 9.56 78.63
CA VAL A 49 6.96 9.64 79.44
C VAL A 49 6.24 10.93 79.08
N LYS A 50 5.18 10.88 78.26
CA LYS A 50 4.07 11.87 78.30
C LYS A 50 2.95 11.48 77.35
N GLY A 51 1.76 11.34 77.93
CA GLY A 51 0.50 11.21 77.21
C GLY A 51 -0.26 12.53 77.16
N ARG A 52 -1.13 12.61 76.15
CA ARG A 52 -2.36 13.41 76.12
C ARG A 52 -2.25 14.93 75.89
N ARG A 53 -1.37 15.36 74.99
CA ARG A 53 -1.56 16.62 74.24
C ARG A 53 -1.25 16.36 72.77
N PHE A 54 -1.92 17.11 71.87
CA PHE A 54 -1.58 17.19 70.45
C PHE A 54 -0.17 17.79 70.32
N GLU A 55 0.85 17.02 70.67
CA GLU A 55 2.24 17.40 70.46
C GLU A 55 2.59 17.12 69.00
N ARG A 56 3.31 18.07 68.39
CA ARG A 56 3.71 18.06 66.99
C ARG A 56 4.21 16.67 66.61
N LEU A 57 3.66 16.12 65.51
CA LEU A 57 4.10 14.87 64.88
C LEU A 57 5.62 14.75 64.99
N LEU A 58 6.12 13.94 65.93
CA LEU A 58 7.55 13.63 65.95
C LEU A 58 7.79 12.74 64.73
N PRO A 59 8.55 13.20 63.73
CA PRO A 59 8.72 12.45 62.50
C PRO A 59 9.57 11.22 62.78
N SER A 60 8.92 10.09 63.07
CA SER A 60 9.60 8.80 63.15
C SER A 60 9.77 8.24 61.74
N VAL A 61 10.94 7.66 61.46
CA VAL A 61 11.22 7.01 60.16
C VAL A 61 10.13 6.00 59.76
N PRO A 62 9.55 5.18 60.69
CA PRO A 62 8.45 4.28 60.36
C PRO A 62 7.19 4.98 59.86
N LEU A 63 6.83 6.15 60.41
CA LEU A 63 5.64 6.91 59.99
C LEU A 63 5.80 7.42 58.55
N TRP A 64 6.98 7.91 58.19
CA TRP A 64 7.28 8.32 56.81
C TRP A 64 7.24 7.16 55.83
N LEU A 65 7.75 5.98 56.21
CA LEU A 65 7.67 4.78 55.38
C LEU A 65 6.22 4.32 55.17
N GLN A 66 5.37 4.40 56.19
CA GLN A 66 3.94 4.08 56.09
C GLN A 66 3.20 5.05 55.16
N LEU A 67 3.44 6.36 55.31
CA LEU A 67 2.88 7.40 54.43
C LEU A 67 3.31 7.20 52.97
N LEU A 68 4.61 6.98 52.75
CA LEU A 68 5.15 6.68 51.42
C LEU A 68 4.51 5.41 50.84
N GLY A 69 4.34 4.37 51.67
CA GLY A 69 3.70 3.12 51.27
C GLY A 69 2.27 3.34 50.78
N VAL A 70 1.45 4.11 51.50
CA VAL A 70 0.08 4.46 51.06
C VAL A 70 0.10 5.24 49.76
N LEU A 71 1.06 6.17 49.60
CA LEU A 71 1.19 6.98 48.39
C LEU A 71 1.57 6.13 47.17
N LEU A 72 2.49 5.18 47.33
CA LEU A 72 2.85 4.20 46.31
C LEU A 72 1.70 3.24 46.00
N PHE A 73 0.93 2.81 47.01
CA PHE A 73 -0.25 1.97 46.81
C PHE A 73 -1.34 2.71 46.04
N ALA A 74 -1.64 3.96 46.40
CA ALA A 74 -2.59 4.80 45.68
C ALA A 74 -2.11 5.07 44.24
N TRP A 75 -0.80 5.29 44.05
CA TRP A 75 -0.21 5.43 42.72
C TRP A 75 -0.36 4.16 41.89
N LEU A 76 -0.06 2.99 42.46
CA LEU A 76 -0.18 1.71 41.77
C LEU A 76 -1.64 1.39 41.42
N LEU A 77 -2.57 1.59 42.36
CA LEU A 77 -3.99 1.30 42.18
C LEU A 77 -4.71 2.28 41.26
N SER A 78 -4.23 3.53 41.17
CA SER A 78 -4.82 4.55 40.29
C SER A 78 -4.41 4.41 38.83
N GLU A 79 -3.39 3.58 38.54
CA GLU A 79 -2.82 3.35 37.21
C GLU A 79 -2.72 4.66 36.40
N PRO A 80 -1.88 5.63 36.83
CA PRO A 80 -1.70 6.87 36.10
C PRO A 80 -1.08 6.58 34.73
N ARG A 81 -1.83 6.89 33.67
CA ARG A 81 -1.37 6.76 32.30
C ARG A 81 -1.09 8.14 31.74
N TRP A 82 0.12 8.32 31.22
CA TRP A 82 0.42 9.46 30.36
C TRP A 82 -0.17 9.18 29.00
N THR A 83 -1.15 10.00 28.60
CA THR A 83 -1.68 9.93 27.24
C THR A 83 -0.89 10.89 26.37
N THR A 84 -0.18 10.35 25.38
CA THR A 84 0.36 11.15 24.29
C THR A 84 -0.80 11.42 23.35
N ASN A 85 -1.33 12.64 23.39
CA ASN A 85 -2.47 13.05 22.56
C ASN A 85 -2.11 13.23 21.07
N GLN A 86 -0.99 12.67 20.60
CA GLN A 86 -0.68 12.63 19.17
C GLN A 86 -1.54 11.53 18.55
N SER A 87 -2.81 11.84 18.31
CA SER A 87 -3.62 11.04 17.39
C SER A 87 -2.98 11.17 16.01
N VAL A 88 -2.15 10.18 15.65
CA VAL A 88 -1.61 10.07 14.31
C VAL A 88 -2.69 9.37 13.49
N GLN A 89 -3.43 10.14 12.69
CA GLN A 89 -4.39 9.54 11.77
C GLN A 89 -3.62 8.96 10.59
N ARG A 90 -3.73 7.64 10.39
CA ARG A 90 -3.16 6.99 9.21
C ARG A 90 -4.18 6.95 8.11
N ILE A 91 -3.82 7.49 6.95
CA ILE A 91 -4.62 7.45 5.74
C ILE A 91 -3.84 6.69 4.68
N VAL A 92 -4.39 5.56 4.26
CA VAL A 92 -3.81 4.73 3.20
C VAL A 92 -4.65 4.88 1.94
N LEU A 93 -4.02 5.31 0.86
CA LEU A 93 -4.62 5.39 -0.47
C LEU A 93 -4.13 4.20 -1.29
N VAL A 94 -5.06 3.43 -1.83
CA VAL A 94 -4.77 2.39 -2.81
C VAL A 94 -5.23 2.93 -4.16
N LEU A 95 -4.28 3.19 -5.05
CA LEU A 95 -4.56 3.69 -6.40
C LEU A 95 -4.75 2.53 -7.36
N ASP A 96 -5.87 2.55 -8.07
CA ASP A 96 -6.12 1.66 -9.19
C ASP A 96 -5.06 1.88 -10.29
N ASN A 97 -4.24 0.86 -10.56
CA ASN A 97 -3.17 0.92 -11.55
C ASN A 97 -3.62 0.50 -12.96
N THR A 98 -4.93 0.32 -13.20
CA THR A 98 -5.45 -0.02 -14.52
C THR A 98 -5.18 1.09 -15.54
N ALA A 99 -4.91 0.72 -16.79
CA ALA A 99 -4.59 1.69 -17.84
C ALA A 99 -5.67 2.79 -18.01
N SER A 100 -6.95 2.50 -17.77
CA SER A 100 -8.04 3.48 -17.90
C SER A 100 -7.91 4.68 -16.95
N MET A 101 -7.24 4.50 -15.80
CA MET A 101 -6.98 5.59 -14.85
C MET A 101 -6.09 6.69 -15.43
N GLU A 102 -5.35 6.43 -16.52
CA GLU A 102 -4.54 7.44 -17.21
C GLU A 102 -5.40 8.62 -17.71
N ALA A 103 -6.62 8.35 -18.19
CA ALA A 103 -7.55 9.38 -18.66
C ALA A 103 -8.10 10.29 -17.53
N PHE A 104 -7.97 9.86 -16.27
CA PHE A 104 -8.56 10.55 -15.11
C PHE A 104 -7.52 11.08 -14.12
N ARG A 105 -6.24 11.13 -14.49
CA ARG A 105 -5.16 11.59 -13.58
C ARG A 105 -5.37 13.03 -13.09
N GLU A 106 -5.80 13.93 -13.97
CA GLU A 106 -6.11 15.32 -13.58
C GLU A 106 -7.31 15.40 -12.64
N ALA A 107 -8.39 14.67 -12.96
CA ALA A 107 -9.59 14.59 -12.12
C ALA A 107 -9.32 13.95 -10.75
N LEU A 108 -8.34 13.04 -10.68
CA LEU A 108 -7.83 12.49 -9.42
C LEU A 108 -7.18 13.56 -8.57
N SER A 109 -6.25 14.33 -9.12
CA SER A 109 -5.58 15.42 -8.39
C SER A 109 -6.58 16.42 -7.82
N GLU A 110 -7.56 16.85 -8.63
CA GLU A 110 -8.63 17.75 -8.18
C GLU A 110 -9.51 17.13 -7.09
N SER A 111 -9.77 15.83 -7.17
CA SER A 111 -10.58 15.12 -6.17
C SER A 111 -9.85 14.94 -4.85
N LEU A 112 -8.55 14.66 -4.88
CA LEU A 112 -7.73 14.58 -3.68
C LEU A 112 -7.62 15.94 -2.97
N ASP A 113 -7.47 17.02 -3.73
CA ASP A 113 -7.41 18.38 -3.20
C ASP A 113 -8.70 18.78 -2.47
N ARG A 114 -9.83 18.24 -2.91
CA ARG A 114 -11.13 18.48 -2.28
C ARG A 114 -11.35 17.60 -1.04
N GLU A 115 -10.96 16.33 -1.10
CA GLU A 115 -11.31 15.36 -0.04
C GLU A 115 -10.26 15.24 1.07
N LEU A 116 -8.95 15.29 0.76
CA LEU A 116 -7.89 15.13 1.78
C LEU A 116 -7.97 16.18 2.89
N PRO A 117 -8.16 17.49 2.63
CA PRO A 117 -8.26 18.50 3.69
C PRO A 117 -9.45 18.30 4.62
N ARG A 118 -10.49 17.59 4.20
CA ARG A 118 -11.65 17.27 5.05
C ARG A 118 -11.32 16.17 6.05
N LEU A 119 -10.48 15.22 5.66
CA LEU A 119 -10.06 14.09 6.48
C LEU A 119 -8.98 14.49 7.51
N THR A 120 -8.19 15.53 7.21
CA THR A 120 -7.11 15.98 8.10
C THR A 120 -7.49 17.11 9.05
N ARG A 121 -8.65 17.75 8.88
CA ARG A 121 -9.04 18.98 9.62
C ARG A 121 -9.05 18.84 11.14
N PHE A 122 -9.36 17.64 11.66
CA PHE A 122 -9.60 17.42 13.09
C PHE A 122 -8.45 16.69 13.79
N VAL A 123 -7.30 16.56 13.15
CA VAL A 123 -6.19 15.73 13.63
C VAL A 123 -4.90 16.55 13.69
N ASP A 124 -4.15 16.39 14.79
CA ASP A 124 -2.88 17.11 14.99
C ASP A 124 -1.77 16.65 14.01
N SER A 125 -1.78 15.38 13.60
CA SER A 125 -0.81 14.82 12.65
C SER A 125 -1.43 13.71 11.81
N THR A 126 -1.20 13.75 10.49
CA THR A 126 -1.69 12.73 9.55
C THR A 126 -0.51 12.09 8.82
N GLU A 127 -0.46 10.76 8.80
CA GLU A 127 0.46 9.98 7.99
C GLU A 127 -0.27 9.44 6.76
N PHE A 128 0.26 9.75 5.58
CA PHE A 128 -0.22 9.24 4.31
C PHE A 128 0.67 8.08 3.84
N THR A 129 0.05 7.04 3.30
CA THR A 129 0.72 6.03 2.50
C THR A 129 -0.06 5.81 1.22
N VAL A 130 0.63 5.86 0.08
CA VAL A 130 0.03 5.64 -1.24
C VAL A 130 0.60 4.36 -1.81
N LEU A 131 -0.27 3.42 -2.16
CA LEU A 131 0.05 2.12 -2.73
C LEU A 131 -0.57 2.00 -4.11
N GLU A 132 0.11 1.34 -5.03
CA GLU A 132 -0.52 0.85 -6.25
C GLU A 132 -1.34 -0.40 -5.98
N SER A 133 -2.41 -0.58 -6.75
CA SER A 133 -3.20 -1.80 -6.74
C SER A 133 -2.59 -2.95 -7.54
N SER A 134 -1.49 -2.70 -8.25
CA SER A 134 -0.77 -3.65 -9.08
C SER A 134 -0.27 -4.86 -8.27
N ILE A 135 0.05 -5.95 -8.95
CA ILE A 135 0.57 -7.18 -8.31
C ILE A 135 1.88 -6.92 -7.55
N SER A 136 2.69 -5.96 -8.03
CA SER A 136 3.92 -5.55 -7.34
C SER A 136 3.64 -4.82 -6.02
N GLY A 137 2.48 -4.18 -5.86
CA GLY A 137 2.10 -3.45 -4.66
C GLY A 137 3.04 -2.31 -4.31
N ALA A 138 3.60 -1.64 -5.32
CA ALA A 138 4.59 -0.60 -5.13
C ALA A 138 4.05 0.54 -4.24
N THR A 139 4.88 1.00 -3.30
CA THR A 139 4.56 2.18 -2.48
C THR A 139 5.03 3.42 -3.23
N LEU A 140 4.09 4.27 -3.64
CA LEU A 140 4.37 5.51 -4.36
C LEU A 140 4.80 6.65 -3.44
N TYR A 141 4.22 6.70 -2.24
CA TYR A 141 4.51 7.73 -1.27
C TYR A 141 4.29 7.23 0.16
N ARG A 142 5.11 7.73 1.09
CA ARG A 142 4.91 7.59 2.53
C ARG A 142 5.45 8.84 3.23
N GLY A 143 4.61 9.53 3.97
CA GLY A 143 5.01 10.75 4.68
C GLY A 143 3.81 11.53 5.20
N THR A 144 4.02 12.77 5.63
CA THR A 144 2.98 13.64 6.23
C THR A 144 2.63 14.86 5.36
N SER A 145 3.37 15.06 4.26
CA SER A 145 3.28 16.25 3.40
C SER A 145 2.36 16.00 2.20
N ILE A 146 1.25 16.74 2.13
CA ILE A 146 0.34 16.69 0.97
C ILE A 146 1.02 17.18 -0.33
N PRO A 147 1.85 18.25 -0.32
CA PRO A 147 2.60 18.65 -1.51
C PRO A 147 3.51 17.56 -2.07
N GLU A 148 4.26 16.85 -1.22
CA GLU A 148 5.14 15.74 -1.67
C GLU A 148 4.32 14.55 -2.18
N LEU A 149 3.18 14.26 -1.55
CA LEU A 149 2.25 13.26 -2.04
C LEU A 149 1.80 13.61 -3.48
N ARG A 150 1.48 14.88 -3.74
CA ARG A 150 1.08 15.34 -5.08
C ARG A 150 2.20 15.15 -6.09
N GLU A 151 3.43 15.54 -5.75
CA GLU A 151 4.60 15.34 -6.61
C GLU A 151 4.80 13.87 -6.96
N ALA A 152 4.64 12.95 -5.99
CA ALA A 152 4.68 11.52 -6.25
C ALA A 152 3.62 11.07 -7.26
N LEU A 153 2.39 11.61 -7.17
CA LEU A 153 1.31 11.30 -8.12
C LEU A 153 1.53 11.86 -9.53
N GLU A 154 2.31 12.93 -9.69
CA GLU A 154 2.65 13.45 -11.03
C GLU A 154 3.55 12.49 -11.81
N SER A 155 4.41 11.75 -11.11
CA SER A 155 5.29 10.73 -11.68
C SER A 155 4.57 9.40 -11.97
N TRP A 156 3.44 9.16 -11.31
CA TRP A 156 2.68 7.92 -11.44
C TRP A 156 2.09 7.76 -12.84
N ARG A 157 2.25 6.56 -13.41
CA ARG A 157 1.81 6.19 -14.76
C ARG A 157 1.07 4.85 -14.70
N PRO A 158 -0.26 4.85 -14.53
CA PRO A 158 -1.02 3.60 -14.51
C PRO A 158 -0.91 2.88 -15.85
N GLY A 159 -0.97 1.55 -15.85
CA GLY A 159 -0.69 0.78 -17.06
C GLY A 159 -0.91 -0.72 -16.98
N SER A 160 -1.40 -1.22 -15.86
CA SER A 160 -1.77 -2.62 -15.72
C SER A 160 -3.07 -2.92 -16.49
N GLY A 161 -3.21 -4.18 -16.93
CA GLY A 161 -4.50 -4.69 -17.36
C GLY A 161 -5.50 -4.80 -16.20
N GLY A 162 -6.74 -5.20 -16.49
CA GLY A 162 -7.75 -5.46 -15.45
C GLY A 162 -7.24 -6.51 -14.44
N HIS A 163 -7.35 -6.20 -13.15
CA HIS A 163 -6.86 -7.05 -12.06
C HIS A 163 -7.72 -6.88 -10.80
N SER A 164 -7.53 -7.76 -9.81
CA SER A 164 -8.23 -7.70 -8.52
C SER A 164 -7.54 -6.74 -7.55
N PHE A 165 -8.34 -5.95 -6.82
CA PHE A 165 -7.87 -5.03 -5.78
C PHE A 165 -7.76 -5.67 -4.39
N GLU A 166 -8.17 -6.94 -4.22
CA GLU A 166 -8.30 -7.55 -2.90
C GLU A 166 -6.98 -7.60 -2.11
N GLN A 167 -5.87 -7.92 -2.79
CA GLN A 167 -4.56 -8.01 -2.15
C GLN A 167 -4.06 -6.64 -1.70
N SER A 168 -4.15 -5.62 -2.56
CA SER A 168 -3.69 -4.27 -2.25
C SER A 168 -4.55 -3.61 -1.16
N ILE A 169 -5.86 -3.84 -1.17
CA ILE A 169 -6.78 -3.42 -0.10
C ILE A 169 -6.41 -4.11 1.22
N ARG A 170 -6.07 -5.40 1.22
CA ARG A 170 -5.66 -6.14 2.43
C ARG A 170 -4.35 -5.59 3.01
N VAL A 171 -3.35 -5.36 2.16
CA VAL A 171 -2.07 -4.75 2.56
C VAL A 171 -2.31 -3.34 3.08
N GLY A 172 -3.10 -2.54 2.37
CA GLY A 172 -3.45 -1.18 2.77
C GLY A 172 -4.19 -1.13 4.10
N ARG A 173 -5.12 -2.06 4.36
CA ARG A 173 -5.79 -2.22 5.65
C ARG A 173 -4.79 -2.56 6.77
N GLY A 174 -3.83 -3.44 6.50
CA GLY A 174 -2.76 -3.76 7.45
C GLY A 174 -1.93 -2.54 7.84
N ILE A 175 -1.62 -1.67 6.89
CA ILE A 175 -0.87 -0.42 7.12
C ILE A 175 -1.72 0.63 7.85
N ALA A 176 -3.00 0.77 7.48
CA ALA A 176 -3.91 1.72 8.12
C ALA A 176 -4.18 1.34 9.58
N GLY A 177 -4.24 0.04 9.89
CA GLY A 177 -4.66 -0.46 11.21
C GLY A 177 -6.19 -0.43 11.38
N SER A 178 -6.65 -0.63 12.61
CA SER A 178 -8.08 -0.69 12.95
C SER A 178 -8.76 0.69 12.90
N GLU A 179 -8.08 1.74 13.36
CA GLU A 179 -8.60 3.12 13.43
C GLU A 179 -8.23 3.97 12.21
N GLY A 180 -7.38 3.44 11.30
CA GLY A 180 -6.94 4.15 10.11
C GLY A 180 -7.95 4.14 8.99
N ILE A 181 -7.86 5.16 8.13
CA ILE A 181 -8.72 5.32 6.97
C ILE A 181 -8.05 4.66 5.77
N LEU A 182 -8.77 3.76 5.10
CA LEU A 182 -8.35 3.16 3.84
C LEU A 182 -9.22 3.72 2.72
N ILE A 183 -8.62 4.25 1.67
CA ILE A 183 -9.31 4.83 0.51
C ILE A 183 -8.87 4.07 -0.73
N LEU A 184 -9.79 3.39 -1.41
CA LEU A 184 -9.57 2.90 -2.76
C LEU A 184 -9.90 4.02 -3.75
N VAL A 185 -8.93 4.39 -4.57
CA VAL A 185 -9.09 5.35 -5.66
C VAL A 185 -9.21 4.58 -6.97
N THR A 186 -10.34 4.70 -7.66
CA THR A 186 -10.61 3.96 -8.90
C THR A 186 -11.58 4.72 -9.80
N ASP A 187 -11.57 4.45 -11.09
CA ASP A 187 -12.56 4.88 -12.07
C ASP A 187 -13.76 3.91 -12.14
N HIS A 188 -13.67 2.73 -11.52
CA HIS A 188 -14.72 1.72 -11.53
C HIS A 188 -15.75 1.94 -10.41
N PRO A 189 -17.05 2.12 -10.73
CA PRO A 189 -18.08 2.41 -9.73
C PRO A 189 -18.54 1.18 -8.92
N ASP A 190 -18.23 -0.05 -9.37
CA ASP A 190 -18.85 -1.28 -8.85
C ASP A 190 -17.87 -2.19 -8.08
N VAL A 191 -16.87 -1.60 -7.42
CA VAL A 191 -15.96 -2.35 -6.55
C VAL A 191 -16.57 -2.59 -5.17
N ARG A 192 -16.65 -3.85 -4.75
CA ARG A 192 -17.03 -4.22 -3.37
C ARG A 192 -15.86 -3.97 -2.42
N LEU A 193 -16.10 -3.14 -1.41
CA LEU A 193 -15.09 -2.77 -0.42
C LEU A 193 -15.31 -3.48 0.92
N PRO A 194 -14.25 -3.84 1.65
CA PRO A 194 -14.36 -4.35 3.00
C PRO A 194 -14.80 -3.26 3.99
N TYR A 195 -15.19 -3.68 5.19
CA TYR A 195 -15.64 -2.77 6.25
C TYR A 195 -14.62 -1.66 6.53
N GLY A 196 -15.12 -0.43 6.70
CA GLY A 196 -14.32 0.76 7.00
C GLY A 196 -13.41 1.24 5.86
N ALA A 197 -13.52 0.67 4.65
CA ALA A 197 -12.82 1.21 3.47
C ALA A 197 -13.73 2.18 2.73
N LEU A 198 -13.17 3.30 2.32
CA LEU A 198 -13.83 4.33 1.53
C LEU A 198 -13.46 4.18 0.06
N ARG A 199 -14.34 4.62 -0.82
CA ARG A 199 -14.07 4.70 -2.25
C ARG A 199 -14.00 6.16 -2.67
N LEU A 200 -12.95 6.50 -3.41
CA LEU A 200 -12.86 7.74 -4.17
C LEU A 200 -12.99 7.40 -5.65
N SER A 201 -14.19 7.60 -6.20
CA SER A 201 -14.48 7.38 -7.62
C SER A 201 -14.18 8.63 -8.43
N VAL A 202 -13.23 8.53 -9.38
CA VAL A 202 -12.80 9.67 -10.24
C VAL A 202 -13.20 9.51 -11.70
N GLY A 203 -13.74 8.34 -12.06
CA GLY A 203 -14.16 7.99 -13.41
C GLY A 203 -15.47 8.64 -13.81
N ARG A 204 -15.56 8.98 -15.09
CA ARG A 204 -16.81 9.35 -15.78
C ARG A 204 -16.85 8.67 -17.15
N PRO A 205 -18.03 8.41 -17.73
CA PRO A 205 -18.10 7.91 -19.10
C PRO A 205 -17.36 8.86 -20.05
N ILE A 206 -16.44 8.29 -20.84
CA ILE A 206 -15.72 8.99 -21.90
C ILE A 206 -15.94 8.27 -23.22
N ASP A 207 -15.96 9.03 -24.30
CA ASP A 207 -15.95 8.48 -25.65
C ASP A 207 -14.52 8.09 -25.99
N ASN A 208 -14.32 6.82 -26.37
CA ASN A 208 -13.02 6.25 -26.69
C ASN A 208 -13.10 5.47 -28.03
N VAL A 209 -12.14 5.71 -28.91
CA VAL A 209 -11.88 4.89 -30.09
C VAL A 209 -10.41 4.52 -30.09
N GLY A 210 -10.10 3.23 -29.97
CA GLY A 210 -8.72 2.79 -29.83
C GLY A 210 -8.38 1.54 -30.61
N PHE A 211 -7.08 1.29 -30.76
CA PHE A 211 -6.56 0.03 -31.27
C PHE A 211 -6.73 -1.08 -30.22
N THR A 212 -7.27 -2.22 -30.64
CA THR A 212 -7.60 -3.35 -29.74
C THR A 212 -6.85 -4.63 -30.06
N GLY A 213 -6.32 -4.74 -31.27
CA GLY A 213 -5.60 -5.92 -31.72
C GLY A 213 -4.89 -5.65 -33.02
N TRP A 214 -3.89 -6.48 -33.31
CA TRP A 214 -3.08 -6.37 -34.51
C TRP A 214 -2.59 -7.74 -34.94
N ARG A 215 -2.22 -7.85 -36.21
CA ARG A 215 -1.61 -9.02 -36.80
C ARG A 215 -0.72 -8.59 -37.96
N VAL A 216 0.43 -9.25 -38.08
CA VAL A 216 1.34 -9.10 -39.22
C VAL A 216 1.44 -10.47 -39.89
N ASP A 217 1.21 -10.51 -41.18
CA ASP A 217 1.26 -11.71 -42.02
C ASP A 217 2.15 -11.44 -43.24
N ASP A 218 2.67 -12.51 -43.85
CA ASP A 218 3.36 -12.45 -45.13
C ASP A 218 2.42 -12.96 -46.24
N GLU A 219 1.99 -12.06 -47.12
CA GLU A 219 1.14 -12.38 -48.27
C GLU A 219 1.93 -12.15 -49.57
N ILE A 220 2.15 -13.20 -50.37
CA ILE A 220 2.78 -13.10 -51.70
C ILE A 220 4.15 -12.40 -51.66
N GLY A 221 4.97 -12.71 -50.65
CA GLY A 221 6.31 -12.12 -50.48
C GLY A 221 6.31 -10.67 -50.00
N LYS A 222 5.15 -10.11 -49.65
CA LYS A 222 5.00 -8.81 -49.02
C LYS A 222 4.53 -8.95 -47.58
N LYS A 223 5.12 -8.15 -46.70
CA LYS A 223 4.71 -8.02 -45.30
C LYS A 223 3.46 -7.14 -45.23
N VAL A 224 2.35 -7.69 -44.75
CA VAL A 224 1.06 -7.02 -44.61
C VAL A 224 0.69 -6.94 -43.13
N TRP A 225 0.14 -5.82 -42.72
CA TRP A 225 -0.40 -5.65 -41.38
C TRP A 225 -1.93 -5.51 -41.42
N SER A 226 -2.56 -5.97 -40.35
CA SER A 226 -3.95 -5.70 -40.02
C SER A 226 -4.08 -5.21 -38.59
N ALA A 227 -4.87 -4.16 -38.38
CA ALA A 227 -5.09 -3.54 -37.08
C ALA A 227 -6.59 -3.33 -36.86
N THR A 228 -7.05 -3.66 -35.66
CA THR A 228 -8.48 -3.61 -35.30
C THR A 228 -8.75 -2.38 -34.44
N LEU A 229 -9.58 -1.47 -34.94
CA LEU A 229 -10.11 -0.34 -34.19
C LEU A 229 -11.49 -0.68 -33.64
N ARG A 230 -11.78 -0.18 -32.44
CA ARG A 230 -13.11 -0.31 -31.84
C ARG A 230 -13.57 1.03 -31.29
N ASN A 231 -14.82 1.38 -31.57
CA ASN A 231 -15.50 2.48 -30.91
C ASN A 231 -16.18 1.96 -29.63
N TYR A 232 -15.70 2.39 -28.47
CA TYR A 232 -16.28 2.05 -27.16
C TYR A 232 -17.42 3.00 -26.74
N SER A 233 -17.64 4.05 -27.52
CA SER A 233 -18.64 5.09 -27.27
C SER A 233 -20.04 4.61 -27.62
N LYS A 234 -21.06 5.25 -27.02
CA LYS A 234 -22.48 5.00 -27.32
C LYS A 234 -22.98 5.79 -28.54
N ILE A 235 -22.12 6.59 -29.15
CA ILE A 235 -22.42 7.42 -30.32
C ILE A 235 -21.43 7.13 -31.45
N PRO A 236 -21.80 7.37 -32.72
CA PRO A 236 -20.86 7.32 -33.84
C PRO A 236 -19.68 8.28 -33.62
N GLN A 237 -18.49 7.87 -34.07
CA GLN A 237 -17.27 8.66 -33.97
C GLN A 237 -16.56 8.69 -35.32
N THR A 238 -16.06 9.87 -35.68
CA THR A 238 -15.15 10.07 -36.80
C THR A 238 -13.76 10.34 -36.26
N ARG A 239 -12.78 9.60 -36.76
CA ARG A 239 -11.36 9.75 -36.41
C ARG A 239 -10.52 9.74 -37.68
N SER A 240 -9.26 10.14 -37.56
CA SER A 240 -8.30 9.98 -38.66
C SER A 240 -7.10 9.20 -38.17
N TRP A 241 -6.62 8.27 -39.00
CA TRP A 241 -5.43 7.50 -38.71
C TRP A 241 -4.34 7.77 -39.74
N PHE A 242 -3.10 7.50 -39.37
CA PHE A 242 -1.94 7.68 -40.23
C PHE A 242 -0.87 6.65 -39.88
N LEU A 243 -0.08 6.28 -40.88
CA LEU A 243 1.04 5.38 -40.73
C LEU A 243 2.33 6.18 -40.68
N GLY A 244 3.13 5.96 -39.64
CA GLY A 244 4.49 6.46 -39.51
C GLY A 244 5.52 5.35 -39.79
N SER A 245 6.58 5.69 -40.52
CA SER A 245 7.73 4.81 -40.79
C SER A 245 8.99 5.66 -40.95
N GLU A 246 10.09 5.32 -40.27
CA GLU A 246 11.41 5.98 -40.44
C GLU A 246 11.34 7.52 -40.49
N GLY A 247 10.58 8.14 -39.56
CA GLY A 247 10.41 9.60 -39.47
C GLY A 247 9.45 10.22 -40.49
N HIS A 248 8.93 9.45 -41.44
CA HIS A 248 7.92 9.88 -42.42
C HIS A 248 6.52 9.46 -41.97
N ARG A 249 5.51 10.24 -42.38
CA ARG A 249 4.11 10.02 -42.02
C ARG A 249 3.23 10.12 -43.27
N THR A 250 2.30 9.18 -43.42
CA THR A 250 1.29 9.22 -44.50
C THR A 250 0.27 10.33 -44.25
N GLU A 251 -0.46 10.71 -45.30
CA GLU A 251 -1.64 11.56 -45.15
C GLU A 251 -2.66 10.93 -44.19
N ALA A 252 -3.42 11.80 -43.52
CA ALA A 252 -4.45 11.39 -42.58
C ALA A 252 -5.63 10.75 -43.34
N ARG A 253 -5.95 9.49 -43.02
CA ARG A 253 -7.06 8.76 -43.62
C ARG A 253 -8.24 8.78 -42.65
N PRO A 254 -9.41 9.33 -43.04
CA PRO A 254 -10.57 9.36 -42.17
C PRO A 254 -11.16 7.96 -42.01
N VAL A 255 -11.75 7.72 -40.84
CA VAL A 255 -12.48 6.51 -40.49
C VAL A 255 -13.72 6.88 -39.69
N GLU A 256 -14.86 6.33 -40.10
CA GLU A 256 -16.14 6.49 -39.41
C GLU A 256 -16.54 5.16 -38.78
N LEU A 257 -16.81 5.18 -37.48
CA LEU A 257 -17.28 4.01 -36.74
C LEU A 257 -18.61 4.32 -36.07
N ALA A 258 -19.61 3.47 -36.33
CA ALA A 258 -20.86 3.50 -35.56
C ALA A 258 -20.61 3.20 -34.07
N ALA A 259 -21.59 3.49 -33.22
CA ALA A 259 -21.51 3.19 -31.79
C ALA A 259 -21.23 1.70 -31.55
N GLY A 260 -20.23 1.37 -30.73
CA GLY A 260 -19.85 -0.01 -30.43
C GLY A 260 -19.21 -0.79 -31.59
N ALA A 261 -19.03 -0.18 -32.77
CA ALA A 261 -18.55 -0.87 -33.96
C ALA A 261 -17.04 -1.16 -33.92
N THR A 262 -16.66 -2.22 -34.63
CA THR A 262 -15.28 -2.64 -34.82
C THR A 262 -14.95 -2.60 -36.31
N LEU A 263 -13.78 -2.05 -36.67
CA LEU A 263 -13.29 -1.99 -38.04
C LEU A 263 -11.84 -2.49 -38.10
N THR A 264 -11.52 -3.29 -39.11
CA THR A 264 -10.15 -3.72 -39.38
C THR A 264 -9.55 -2.87 -40.49
N LEU A 265 -8.44 -2.20 -40.19
CA LEU A 265 -7.58 -1.55 -41.17
C LEU A 265 -6.54 -2.55 -41.67
N LYS A 266 -6.17 -2.43 -42.94
CA LYS A 266 -5.11 -3.23 -43.56
C LYS A 266 -4.19 -2.34 -44.37
N GLY A 267 -2.93 -2.73 -44.47
CA GLY A 267 -1.95 -2.09 -45.33
C GLY A 267 -0.66 -2.89 -45.43
N GLU A 268 0.22 -2.45 -46.31
CA GLU A 268 1.53 -3.07 -46.53
C GLU A 268 2.60 -2.33 -45.70
N PHE A 269 3.67 -3.02 -45.33
CA PHE A 269 4.88 -2.37 -44.81
C PHE A 269 5.60 -1.63 -45.95
N PRO A 270 6.11 -0.40 -45.73
CA PRO A 270 6.98 0.27 -46.68
C PRO A 270 8.22 -0.57 -47.01
N GLU A 271 8.72 -0.48 -48.24
CA GLU A 271 9.93 -1.21 -48.65
C GLU A 271 11.12 -0.88 -47.74
N GLY A 272 11.79 -1.92 -47.25
CA GLY A 272 12.95 -1.79 -46.36
C GLY A 272 12.62 -1.39 -44.91
N SER A 273 11.35 -1.27 -44.53
CA SER A 273 10.94 -0.99 -43.16
C SER A 273 10.44 -2.25 -42.44
N ASP A 274 11.07 -2.54 -41.29
CA ASP A 274 10.64 -3.61 -40.38
C ASP A 274 9.79 -3.10 -39.22
N ARG A 275 9.55 -1.78 -39.15
CA ARG A 275 8.78 -1.12 -38.09
C ARG A 275 7.87 -0.04 -38.66
N VAL A 276 6.59 -0.13 -38.34
CA VAL A 276 5.62 0.94 -38.61
C VAL A 276 4.86 1.29 -37.34
N THR A 277 4.42 2.53 -37.23
CA THR A 277 3.56 2.96 -36.13
C THR A 277 2.25 3.46 -36.72
N LEU A 278 1.13 2.85 -36.32
CA LEU A 278 -0.20 3.39 -36.57
C LEU A 278 -0.57 4.36 -35.46
N LEU A 279 -1.07 5.52 -35.85
CA LEU A 279 -1.43 6.59 -34.93
C LEU A 279 -2.83 7.08 -35.28
N LEU A 280 -3.66 7.27 -34.26
CA LEU A 280 -4.99 7.82 -34.34
C LEU A 280 -4.98 9.28 -33.87
N THR A 281 -5.93 10.08 -34.36
CA THR A 281 -6.21 11.40 -33.79
C THR A 281 -6.61 11.25 -32.33
N PRO A 282 -5.98 12.00 -31.41
CA PRO A 282 -6.08 11.72 -29.99
C PRO A 282 -7.48 11.99 -29.44
N ASP A 283 -7.91 11.14 -28.49
CA ASP A 283 -9.08 11.40 -27.66
C ASP A 283 -8.72 11.54 -26.17
N ARG A 284 -9.68 11.30 -25.26
CA ARG A 284 -9.46 11.44 -23.81
C ARG A 284 -8.57 10.32 -23.25
N PHE A 285 -8.47 9.18 -23.91
CA PHE A 285 -7.64 8.06 -23.49
C PHE A 285 -6.53 7.81 -24.51
N THR A 286 -5.44 8.59 -24.44
CA THR A 286 -4.43 8.61 -25.51
C THR A 286 -3.55 7.35 -25.63
N ARG A 287 -3.72 6.38 -24.74
CA ARG A 287 -2.82 5.22 -24.65
C ARG A 287 -3.07 4.21 -25.77
N ASP A 288 -4.31 4.06 -26.20
CA ASP A 288 -4.72 3.14 -27.27
C ASP A 288 -4.80 3.82 -28.66
N ASP A 289 -4.39 5.09 -28.75
CA ASP A 289 -4.25 5.84 -30.01
C ASP A 289 -2.97 5.48 -30.79
N ARG A 290 -2.02 4.80 -30.17
CA ARG A 290 -0.73 4.42 -30.77
C ARG A 290 -0.56 2.91 -30.78
N LEU A 291 -0.24 2.38 -31.96
CA LEU A 291 0.07 0.97 -32.16
C LEU A 291 1.38 0.83 -32.93
N ASP A 292 2.42 0.41 -32.23
CA ASP A 292 3.72 0.06 -32.82
C ASP A 292 3.68 -1.38 -33.36
N LEU A 293 3.94 -1.55 -34.65
CA LEU A 293 3.98 -2.82 -35.35
C LEU A 293 5.42 -3.12 -35.77
N LEU A 294 5.85 -4.35 -35.52
CA LEU A 294 7.15 -4.87 -35.90
C LEU A 294 6.94 -6.10 -36.77
N THR A 295 7.77 -6.25 -37.80
CA THR A 295 7.75 -7.47 -38.59
C THR A 295 8.35 -8.59 -37.77
N PRO A 296 7.64 -9.71 -37.57
CA PRO A 296 8.15 -10.81 -36.77
C PRO A 296 9.38 -11.40 -37.45
N SER A 297 10.51 -11.41 -36.73
CA SER A 297 11.67 -12.21 -37.13
C SER A 297 11.58 -13.58 -36.45
N PRO A 298 11.78 -14.68 -37.19
CA PRO A 298 11.83 -16.00 -36.57
C PRO A 298 12.94 -16.05 -35.51
N LYS A 299 12.60 -16.54 -34.31
CA LYS A 299 13.60 -16.77 -33.26
C LYS A 299 14.47 -17.96 -33.67
N ALA A 300 15.78 -17.77 -33.71
CA ALA A 300 16.73 -18.88 -33.79
C ALA A 300 16.67 -19.68 -32.48
N LEU A 301 16.31 -20.97 -32.56
CA LEU A 301 16.23 -21.86 -31.42
C LEU A 301 17.51 -22.70 -31.33
N LEU A 302 18.15 -22.66 -30.16
CA LEU A 302 19.33 -23.48 -29.88
C LEU A 302 18.92 -24.83 -29.31
N VAL A 303 19.45 -25.89 -29.90
CA VAL A 303 19.13 -27.27 -29.51
C VAL A 303 20.38 -28.00 -29.08
N SER A 304 20.28 -28.72 -27.97
CA SER A 304 21.25 -29.73 -27.56
C SER A 304 20.63 -31.13 -27.64
N ARG A 305 21.46 -32.13 -27.93
CA ARG A 305 21.04 -33.52 -28.06
C ARG A 305 22.04 -34.46 -27.38
N THR A 306 21.54 -35.56 -26.85
CA THR A 306 22.40 -36.66 -26.37
C THR A 306 23.03 -37.38 -27.56
N ASN A 307 24.33 -37.66 -27.47
CA ASN A 307 25.05 -38.45 -28.48
C ASN A 307 24.76 -39.94 -28.28
N ASP A 308 23.60 -40.39 -28.76
CA ASP A 308 23.19 -41.79 -28.74
C ASP A 308 23.08 -42.30 -30.19
N PRO A 309 23.92 -43.27 -30.60
CA PRO A 309 24.00 -43.75 -31.99
C PRO A 309 22.68 -44.27 -32.56
N ASP A 310 21.80 -44.82 -31.72
CA ASP A 310 20.58 -45.49 -32.17
C ASP A 310 19.48 -44.49 -32.55
N ILE A 311 19.47 -43.30 -31.94
CA ILE A 311 18.48 -42.24 -32.19
C ILE A 311 19.01 -41.10 -33.07
N GLU A 312 20.32 -41.03 -33.29
CA GLU A 312 20.99 -39.95 -34.04
C GLU A 312 20.41 -39.71 -35.46
N PRO A 313 20.06 -40.74 -36.25
CA PRO A 313 19.46 -40.53 -37.58
C PRO A 313 18.09 -39.84 -37.50
N VAL A 314 17.28 -40.21 -36.51
CA VAL A 314 15.94 -39.65 -36.30
C VAL A 314 16.06 -38.21 -35.80
N MET A 315 16.95 -37.97 -34.85
CA MET A 315 17.20 -36.64 -34.29
C MET A 315 17.72 -35.66 -35.34
N THR A 316 18.63 -36.10 -36.20
CA THR A 316 19.15 -35.28 -37.31
C THR A 316 18.05 -34.94 -38.31
N GLY A 317 17.20 -35.91 -38.68
CA GLY A 317 16.06 -35.66 -39.57
C GLY A 317 15.03 -34.69 -38.98
N LEU A 318 14.74 -34.82 -37.67
CA LEU A 318 13.81 -33.94 -36.97
C LEU A 318 14.34 -32.50 -36.90
N ILE A 319 15.60 -32.31 -36.52
CA ILE A 319 16.23 -30.97 -36.48
C ILE A 319 16.24 -30.33 -37.88
N ALA A 320 16.56 -31.10 -38.92
CA ALA A 320 16.59 -30.59 -40.30
C ALA A 320 15.19 -30.25 -40.85
N SER A 321 14.11 -30.84 -40.30
CA SER A 321 12.73 -30.55 -40.70
C SER A 321 12.16 -29.27 -40.09
N LEU A 322 12.82 -28.73 -39.06
CA LEU A 322 12.36 -27.57 -38.32
C LEU A 322 13.09 -26.32 -38.81
N GLU A 323 12.33 -25.28 -39.14
CA GLU A 323 12.89 -24.00 -39.58
C GLU A 323 13.51 -23.25 -38.39
N ASN A 324 14.61 -22.53 -38.63
CA ASN A 324 15.27 -21.66 -37.65
C ASN A 324 15.80 -22.37 -36.39
N ILE A 325 16.20 -23.64 -36.51
CA ILE A 325 16.86 -24.40 -35.44
C ILE A 325 18.35 -24.54 -35.72
N PHE A 326 19.16 -24.37 -34.67
CA PHE A 326 20.61 -24.49 -34.71
C PHE A 326 21.13 -25.36 -33.56
N GLN A 327 22.20 -26.11 -33.81
CA GLN A 327 22.88 -26.87 -32.77
C GLN A 327 23.61 -25.91 -31.81
N ALA A 328 23.33 -26.02 -30.52
CA ALA A 328 23.98 -25.22 -29.48
C ALA A 328 25.48 -25.54 -29.42
N ARG A 329 26.32 -24.51 -29.31
CA ARG A 329 27.76 -24.66 -29.04
C ARG A 329 28.00 -24.98 -27.57
N ALA A 330 29.18 -25.50 -27.25
CA ALA A 330 29.53 -25.91 -25.88
C ALA A 330 29.43 -24.78 -24.82
N GLU A 331 29.49 -23.52 -25.25
CA GLU A 331 29.40 -22.33 -24.39
C GLU A 331 28.00 -21.70 -24.37
N GLU A 332 27.05 -22.23 -25.14
CA GLU A 332 25.70 -21.68 -25.29
C GLU A 332 24.68 -22.49 -24.48
N THR A 333 23.71 -21.81 -23.87
CA THR A 333 22.59 -22.45 -23.19
C THR A 333 21.53 -22.83 -24.23
N PRO A 334 21.17 -24.13 -24.38
CA PRO A 334 20.16 -24.55 -25.35
C PRO A 334 18.76 -24.13 -24.89
N ASP A 335 17.89 -23.74 -25.83
CA ASP A 335 16.46 -23.56 -25.59
C ASP A 335 15.75 -24.91 -25.40
N PHE A 336 16.17 -25.93 -26.13
CA PHE A 336 15.61 -27.29 -26.06
C PHE A 336 16.70 -28.35 -25.89
N TRP A 337 16.35 -29.40 -25.14
CA TRP A 337 17.19 -30.57 -24.92
C TRP A 337 16.46 -31.81 -25.42
N PHE A 338 17.07 -32.53 -26.34
CA PHE A 338 16.63 -33.86 -26.74
C PHE A 338 17.53 -34.90 -26.08
N ALA A 339 17.00 -35.59 -25.08
CA ALA A 339 17.69 -36.66 -24.42
C ALA A 339 17.04 -38.01 -24.75
N SER A 340 17.84 -39.03 -25.06
CA SER A 340 17.37 -40.41 -24.89
C SER A 340 17.17 -40.66 -23.41
N TYR A 341 16.00 -41.19 -23.08
CA TYR A 341 15.72 -41.71 -21.75
C TYR A 341 15.93 -43.22 -21.81
N ASP A 342 17.02 -43.67 -21.19
CA ASP A 342 17.23 -45.09 -20.88
C ASP A 342 16.79 -45.29 -19.42
N PRO A 343 15.59 -45.86 -19.16
CA PRO A 343 14.98 -45.96 -17.83
C PRO A 343 15.78 -46.78 -16.80
#